data_AF-A0AAV2LUN5-F1
#
_entry.id   AF-A0AAV2LUN5-F1
#
_cell.length_a   1.000
_cell.length_b   1.000
_cell.length_c   1.000
_cell.angle_alpha   90.00
_cell.angle_beta   90.00
_cell.angle_gamma   90.00
#
_symmetry.space_group_name_H-M   'P 1'
#
loop_
_entity.id
_entity.type
_entity.pdbx_description
1 polymer ?
#
loop_
_entity_poly.entity_id
_entity_poly.type
_entity_poly.pdbx_seq_one_letter_code
_entity_poly.pdbx_strand_id
1 'polypeptide(L)'
;MFTKCKQHGISIKKEDVRILLSLLDPIGSQARKRRRLRRRQYFAQGPNFVWHIDSYDKLKPYGICINGCIDGFSRNIIWLRAAFTNSNPKVIGGYFVEAVERRGGCPRLVRTDMGTENVVVRDIQRYLRRNYMDDRAAESSYITGASTANQRIES
;
A
#
# COMPACT_ATOMS: atom_id res chain seq x y z
N MET A 1 -15.54 -11.11 -4.13
CA MET A 1 -16.29 -12.19 -3.46
C MET A 1 -15.90 -13.55 -4.02
N PHE A 2 -15.93 -13.76 -5.35
CA PHE A 2 -15.46 -15.00 -5.99
C PHE A 2 -14.07 -15.48 -5.51
N THR A 3 -13.09 -14.58 -5.46
CA THR A 3 -11.74 -14.92 -4.96
C THR A 3 -11.74 -15.35 -3.48
N LYS A 4 -12.62 -14.76 -2.66
CA LYS A 4 -12.78 -15.18 -1.25
C LYS A 4 -13.40 -16.57 -1.15
N CYS A 5 -14.39 -16.89 -1.98
CA CYS A 5 -14.97 -18.24 -2.04
C CYS A 5 -13.89 -19.27 -2.34
N LYS A 6 -13.03 -19.02 -3.34
CA LYS A 6 -11.88 -19.88 -3.65
C LYS A 6 -10.91 -20.04 -2.48
N GLN A 7 -10.59 -18.94 -1.79
CA GLN A 7 -9.69 -18.97 -0.62
C GLN A 7 -10.24 -19.81 0.54
N HIS A 8 -11.57 -19.97 0.63
CA HIS A 8 -12.23 -20.80 1.64
C HIS A 8 -12.61 -22.19 1.11
N GLY A 9 -12.01 -22.63 -0.02
CA GLY A 9 -12.24 -23.96 -0.59
C GLY A 9 -13.58 -24.15 -1.31
N ILE A 10 -14.35 -23.08 -1.54
CA ILE A 10 -15.66 -23.16 -2.20
C ILE A 10 -15.46 -23.11 -3.72
N SER A 11 -15.79 -24.22 -4.39
CA SER A 11 -15.81 -24.32 -5.85
C SER A 11 -17.15 -23.84 -6.40
N ILE A 12 -17.15 -22.68 -7.06
CA ILE A 12 -18.36 -22.05 -7.62
C ILE A 12 -18.00 -21.30 -8.90
N LYS A 13 -18.92 -21.19 -9.87
CA LYS A 13 -18.67 -20.39 -11.07
C LYS A 13 -18.74 -18.91 -10.72
N LYS A 14 -17.95 -18.11 -11.45
CA LYS A 14 -17.90 -16.64 -11.24
C LYS A 14 -19.26 -15.99 -11.47
N GLU A 15 -20.04 -16.55 -12.39
CA GLU A 15 -21.38 -16.08 -12.73
C GLU A 15 -22.40 -16.36 -11.62
N ASP A 16 -22.36 -17.54 -11.01
CA ASP A 16 -23.23 -17.89 -9.89
C ASP A 16 -23.00 -16.94 -8.70
N VAL A 17 -21.73 -16.62 -8.40
CA VAL A 17 -21.38 -15.62 -7.37
C VAL A 17 -21.95 -14.23 -7.71
N ARG A 18 -21.96 -13.86 -9.00
CA ARG A 18 -22.51 -12.57 -9.46
C ARG A 18 -24.03 -12.53 -9.25
N ILE A 19 -24.73 -13.60 -9.61
CA ILE A 19 -26.18 -13.73 -9.47
C ILE A 19 -26.57 -13.73 -7.98
N LEU A 20 -25.92 -14.56 -7.16
CA LEU A 20 -26.15 -14.60 -5.71
C LEU A 20 -25.91 -13.24 -5.05
N LEU A 21 -24.85 -12.52 -5.45
CA LEU A 21 -24.61 -11.16 -4.97
C LEU A 21 -25.70 -10.18 -5.35
N SER A 22 -26.30 -10.32 -6.54
CA SER A 22 -27.41 -9.46 -6.96
C SER A 22 -28.71 -9.76 -6.24
N LEU A 23 -28.91 -11.00 -5.79
CA LEU A 23 -30.08 -11.42 -5.01
C LEU A 23 -29.95 -11.01 -3.54
N LEU A 24 -28.78 -11.25 -2.94
CA LEU A 24 -28.53 -11.01 -1.51
C LEU A 24 -28.27 -9.52 -1.18
N ASP A 25 -27.67 -8.76 -2.10
CA ASP A 25 -27.33 -7.35 -1.93
C ASP A 25 -27.65 -6.54 -3.20
N PRO A 26 -28.94 -6.39 -3.56
CA PRO A 26 -29.34 -5.67 -4.77
C PRO A 26 -28.91 -4.20 -4.72
N ILE A 27 -29.00 -3.56 -3.55
CA ILE A 27 -28.61 -2.16 -3.34
C ILE A 27 -27.10 -2.00 -3.53
N GLY A 28 -26.26 -2.80 -2.86
CA GLY A 28 -24.81 -2.70 -3.01
C GLY A 28 -24.31 -3.18 -4.36
N SER A 29 -25.03 -4.08 -5.04
CA SER A 29 -24.78 -4.47 -6.44
C SER A 29 -25.06 -3.30 -7.40
N GLN A 30 -26.20 -2.61 -7.26
CA GLN A 30 -26.50 -1.40 -8.03
C GLN A 30 -25.51 -0.26 -7.74
N ALA A 31 -25.16 -0.05 -6.46
CA ALA A 31 -24.18 0.96 -6.06
C ALA A 31 -22.79 0.69 -6.69
N ARG A 32 -22.35 -0.58 -6.75
CA ARG A 32 -21.11 -0.98 -7.45
C ARG A 32 -21.21 -0.81 -8.97
N LYS A 33 -22.37 -1.11 -9.57
CA LYS A 33 -22.63 -0.89 -11.01
C LYS A 33 -22.54 0.58 -11.43
N ARG A 34 -22.84 1.52 -10.52
CA ARG A 34 -22.70 2.97 -10.77
C ARG A 34 -21.25 3.42 -11.02
N ARG A 35 -20.25 2.54 -10.82
CA ARG A 35 -18.80 2.82 -11.00
C ARG A 35 -18.30 4.06 -10.25
N ARG A 36 -19.04 4.53 -9.25
CA ARG A 36 -18.64 5.67 -8.43
C ARG A 36 -17.56 5.21 -7.45
N LEU A 37 -16.36 5.75 -7.59
CA LEU A 37 -15.27 5.49 -6.65
C LEU A 37 -15.63 6.06 -5.28
N ARG A 38 -16.12 5.21 -4.36
CA ARG A 38 -16.27 5.56 -2.95
C ARG A 38 -14.94 5.31 -2.25
N ARG A 39 -14.19 6.40 -2.00
CA ARG A 39 -12.97 6.33 -1.19
C ARG A 39 -13.31 6.12 0.27
N ARG A 40 -12.51 5.31 0.96
CA ARG A 40 -12.57 5.23 2.43
C ARG A 40 -12.05 6.54 3.00
N GLN A 41 -12.70 6.99 4.07
CA GLN A 41 -12.15 8.05 4.90
C GLN A 41 -10.97 7.43 5.66
N TYR A 42 -9.76 7.78 5.24
CA TYR A 42 -8.52 7.32 5.86
C TYR A 42 -8.08 8.37 6.87
N PHE A 43 -7.67 7.92 8.04
CA PHE A 43 -7.23 8.79 9.13
C PHE A 43 -5.82 8.38 9.56
N ALA A 44 -4.94 9.37 9.65
CA ALA A 44 -3.61 9.25 10.25
C ALA A 44 -3.47 10.35 11.30
N GLN A 45 -2.65 10.11 12.34
CA GLN A 45 -2.59 11.01 13.50
C GLN A 45 -1.88 12.35 13.21
N GLY A 46 -1.17 12.46 12.09
CA GLY A 46 -0.49 13.68 11.66
C GLY A 46 0.53 13.46 10.54
N PRO A 47 1.19 14.52 10.07
CA PRO A 47 2.25 14.42 9.06
C PRO A 47 3.39 13.53 9.54
N ASN A 48 3.97 12.75 8.63
CA ASN A 48 5.03 11.76 8.90
C ASN A 48 4.66 10.68 9.94
N PHE A 49 3.38 10.56 10.31
CA PHE A 49 2.95 9.45 11.16
C PHE A 49 3.05 8.12 10.41
N VAL A 50 2.50 8.06 9.19
CA VAL A 50 2.55 6.86 8.35
C VAL A 50 2.93 7.22 6.92
N TRP A 51 3.95 6.55 6.39
CA TRP A 51 4.31 6.62 4.98
C TRP A 51 3.82 5.36 4.27
N HIS A 52 3.10 5.54 3.17
CA HIS A 52 2.66 4.43 2.32
C HIS A 52 3.58 4.32 1.12
N ILE A 53 4.16 3.15 0.91
CA ILE A 53 4.98 2.86 -0.26
C ILE A 53 4.22 1.90 -1.16
N ASP A 54 4.14 2.24 -2.44
CA ASP A 54 3.42 1.47 -3.44
C ASP A 54 4.19 1.44 -4.78
N SER A 55 4.04 0.32 -5.49
CA SER A 55 4.65 0.09 -6.79
C SER A 55 3.57 -0.11 -7.85
N TYR A 56 3.69 0.63 -8.94
CA TYR A 56 2.78 0.59 -10.07
C TYR A 56 3.43 -0.12 -11.27
N ASP A 57 2.93 -1.32 -11.52
CA ASP A 57 3.50 -2.27 -12.49
C ASP A 57 2.74 -2.33 -13.83
N LYS A 58 1.70 -1.51 -14.04
CA LYS A 58 0.93 -1.59 -15.29
C LYS A 58 1.75 -1.23 -16.53
N LEU A 59 2.83 -0.46 -16.36
CA LEU A 59 3.75 -0.07 -17.44
C LEU A 59 4.98 -0.97 -17.53
N LYS A 60 5.08 -2.01 -16.68
CA LYS A 60 6.17 -2.98 -16.67
C LYS A 60 6.36 -3.71 -18.02
N PRO A 61 5.31 -4.01 -18.81
CA PRO A 61 5.49 -4.53 -20.18
C PRO A 61 6.27 -3.61 -21.12
N TYR A 62 6.33 -2.31 -20.82
CA TYR A 62 7.12 -1.31 -21.55
C TYR A 62 8.47 -1.02 -20.88
N GLY A 63 8.87 -1.81 -19.88
CA GLY A 63 10.11 -1.60 -19.12
C GLY A 63 10.05 -0.46 -18.12
N ILE A 64 8.86 0.07 -17.80
CA ILE A 64 8.69 1.19 -16.87
C ILE A 64 7.98 0.70 -15.61
N CYS A 65 8.69 0.68 -14.49
CA CYS A 65 8.13 0.46 -13.17
C CYS A 65 8.07 1.81 -12.45
N ILE A 66 6.94 2.17 -11.87
CA ILE A 66 6.82 3.40 -11.09
C ILE A 66 6.74 3.02 -9.61
N ASN A 67 7.63 3.55 -8.79
CA ASN A 67 7.54 3.42 -7.33
C ASN A 67 7.24 4.79 -6.73
N GLY A 68 6.31 4.83 -5.79
CA GLY A 68 5.93 6.07 -5.12
C GLY A 68 5.74 5.88 -3.64
N CYS A 69 5.87 6.99 -2.93
CA CYS A 69 5.52 7.06 -1.52
C CYS A 69 4.77 8.34 -1.21
N ILE A 70 3.76 8.22 -0.34
CA ILE A 70 2.97 9.33 0.14
C ILE A 70 2.90 9.36 1.66
N ASP A 71 2.74 10.56 2.19
CA ASP A 71 2.35 10.76 3.58
C ASP A 71 0.86 10.42 3.76
N GLY A 72 0.52 9.55 4.69
CA GLY A 72 -0.84 9.06 4.90
C GLY A 72 -1.79 10.10 5.50
N PHE A 73 -1.28 11.17 6.10
CA PHE A 73 -2.09 12.27 6.62
C PHE A 73 -2.35 13.34 5.56
N SER A 74 -1.29 13.99 5.09
CA SER A 74 -1.35 15.13 4.16
C SER A 74 -1.54 14.73 2.70
N ARG A 75 -1.31 13.45 2.36
CA ARG A 75 -1.25 12.95 0.97
C ARG A 75 -0.12 13.56 0.14
N ASN A 76 0.83 14.25 0.79
CA ASN A 76 2.01 14.79 0.14
C ASN A 76 2.84 13.65 -0.47
N ILE A 77 3.25 13.82 -1.73
CA ILE A 77 4.12 12.88 -2.44
C ILE A 77 5.55 13.06 -1.90
N ILE A 78 6.06 12.01 -1.28
CA ILE A 78 7.41 11.98 -0.71
C ILE A 78 8.42 11.69 -1.82
N TRP A 79 8.10 10.72 -2.66
CA TRP A 79 8.78 10.50 -3.93
C TRP A 79 7.84 9.85 -4.94
N LEU A 80 8.17 10.01 -6.22
CA LEU A 80 7.59 9.29 -7.34
C LEU A 80 8.68 9.09 -8.38
N ARG A 81 9.09 7.84 -8.62
CA ARG A 81 10.23 7.50 -9.46
C ARG A 81 9.87 6.44 -10.49
N ALA A 82 10.27 6.68 -11.72
CA ALA A 82 10.28 5.67 -12.77
C ALA A 82 11.64 4.96 -12.77
N ALA A 83 11.62 3.63 -12.86
CA ALA A 83 12.79 2.78 -12.92
C ALA A 83 12.55 1.60 -13.87
N PHE A 84 13.62 1.01 -14.37
CA PHE A 84 13.53 -0.20 -15.20
C PHE A 84 13.12 -1.45 -14.40
N THR A 85 13.34 -1.42 -13.08
CA THR A 85 12.98 -2.50 -12.17
C THR A 85 12.51 -1.96 -10.83
N ASN A 86 11.45 -2.54 -10.29
CA ASN A 86 11.03 -2.38 -8.90
C ASN A 86 11.27 -3.63 -8.05
N SER A 87 11.85 -4.68 -8.64
CA SER A 87 12.06 -5.96 -7.94
C SER A 87 13.32 -5.96 -7.07
N ASN A 88 14.21 -4.98 -7.24
CA ASN A 88 15.45 -4.88 -6.45
C ASN A 88 15.21 -4.06 -5.17
N PRO A 89 15.27 -4.69 -3.98
CA PRO A 89 15.00 -3.99 -2.72
C PRO A 89 15.96 -2.84 -2.43
N LYS A 90 17.18 -2.87 -2.96
CA LYS A 90 18.17 -1.80 -2.77
C LYS A 90 17.74 -0.50 -3.43
N VAL A 91 17.02 -0.57 -4.54
CA VAL A 91 16.53 0.61 -5.27
C VAL A 91 15.49 1.35 -4.44
N ILE A 92 14.49 0.63 -3.93
CA ILE A 92 13.43 1.20 -3.07
C ILE A 92 14.02 1.67 -1.74
N GLY A 93 14.94 0.88 -1.16
CA GLY A 93 15.69 1.27 0.03
C GLY A 93 16.46 2.58 -0.15
N GLY A 94 17.12 2.78 -1.30
CA GLY A 94 17.81 4.03 -1.63
C GLY A 94 16.86 5.23 -1.69
N TYR A 95 15.68 5.06 -2.31
CA TYR A 95 14.66 6.12 -2.34
C TYR A 95 14.18 6.49 -0.94
N PHE A 96 14.02 5.49 -0.07
CA PHE A 96 13.63 5.71 1.31
C PHE A 96 14.69 6.47 2.10
N VAL A 97 15.97 6.07 2.02
CA VAL A 97 17.07 6.77 2.71
C VAL A 97 17.19 8.22 2.25
N GLU A 98 17.15 8.45 0.94
CA GLU A 98 17.20 9.80 0.37
C GLU A 98 16.03 10.67 0.85
N ALA A 99 14.83 10.08 0.97
CA ALA A 99 13.66 10.78 1.48
C ALA A 99 13.77 11.12 2.98
N VAL A 100 14.30 10.20 3.80
CA VAL A 100 14.54 10.43 5.22
C VAL A 100 15.57 11.55 5.43
N GLU A 101 16.66 11.53 4.66
CA GLU A 101 17.71 12.55 4.71
C GLU A 101 17.17 13.93 4.33
N ARG A 102 16.47 14.04 3.19
CA ARG A 102 15.88 15.31 2.73
C ARG A 102 14.85 15.90 3.69
N ARG A 103 14.12 15.05 4.41
CA ARG A 103 13.11 15.49 5.38
C ARG A 103 13.67 15.71 6.79
N GLY A 104 14.93 15.36 7.03
CA GLY A 104 15.55 15.45 8.36
C GLY A 104 14.93 14.50 9.39
N GLY A 105 14.29 13.41 8.96
CA GLY A 105 13.59 12.51 9.87
C GLY A 105 12.87 11.35 9.17
N CYS A 106 12.66 10.27 9.93
CA CYS A 106 11.93 9.07 9.48
C CYS A 106 10.48 9.08 9.98
N PRO A 107 9.56 8.43 9.24
CA PRO A 107 8.17 8.33 9.70
C PRO A 107 8.06 7.48 10.96
N ARG A 108 6.98 7.64 11.71
CA ARG A 108 6.70 6.76 12.87
C ARG A 108 6.32 5.35 12.43
N LEU A 109 5.69 5.22 11.28
CA LEU A 109 5.26 3.95 10.69
C LEU A 109 5.49 3.94 9.18
N VAL A 110 6.03 2.85 8.64
CA VAL A 110 6.01 2.58 7.20
C VAL A 110 5.00 1.48 6.94
N ARG A 111 4.17 1.67 5.91
CA ARG A 111 3.22 0.68 5.43
C ARG A 111 3.47 0.35 3.97
N THR A 112 3.58 -0.94 3.67
CA THR A 112 3.74 -1.43 2.30
C THR A 112 2.79 -2.58 2.02
N ASP A 113 2.71 -2.96 0.75
CA ASP A 113 2.17 -4.27 0.39
C ASP A 113 3.11 -5.40 0.79
N MET A 114 2.54 -6.61 0.88
CA MET A 114 3.33 -7.83 1.04
C MET A 114 4.13 -8.08 -0.24
N GLY A 115 5.41 -7.77 -0.17
CA GLY A 115 6.35 -7.93 -1.27
C GLY A 115 7.79 -7.97 -0.76
N THR A 116 8.64 -8.73 -1.46
CA THR A 116 10.06 -8.86 -1.11
C THR A 116 10.85 -7.60 -1.46
N GLU A 117 10.34 -6.77 -2.35
CA GLU A 117 10.94 -5.51 -2.78
C GLU A 117 11.07 -4.48 -1.64
N ASN A 118 10.25 -4.58 -0.60
CA ASN A 118 10.24 -3.62 0.51
C ASN A 118 11.06 -4.07 1.73
N VAL A 119 11.71 -5.24 1.66
CA VAL A 119 12.45 -5.83 2.79
C VAL A 119 13.56 -4.92 3.31
N VAL A 120 14.30 -4.26 2.41
CA VAL A 120 15.36 -3.32 2.82
C VAL A 120 14.78 -2.09 3.53
N VAL A 121 13.64 -1.58 3.05
CA VAL A 121 12.96 -0.45 3.72
C VAL A 121 12.51 -0.84 5.13
N ARG A 122 11.95 -2.05 5.30
CA ARG A 122 11.58 -2.59 6.61
C ARG A 122 12.76 -2.55 7.57
N ASP A 123 13.90 -3.09 7.15
CA ASP A 123 15.06 -3.25 8.03
C ASP A 123 15.67 -1.87 8.39
N ILE A 124 15.75 -0.95 7.43
CA ILE A 124 16.20 0.44 7.68
C ILE A 124 15.24 1.16 8.63
N GLN A 125 13.93 1.08 8.41
CA GLN A 125 12.94 1.75 9.25
C GLN A 125 13.01 1.26 10.71
N ARG A 126 13.11 -0.06 10.90
CA ARG A 126 13.28 -0.66 12.24
C ARG A 126 14.57 -0.20 12.91
N TYR A 127 15.66 -0.14 12.15
CA TYR A 127 16.95 0.34 12.64
C TYR A 127 16.88 1.82 13.06
N LEU A 128 16.29 2.69 12.24
CA LEU A 128 16.14 4.12 12.54
C LEU A 128 15.26 4.37 13.77
N ARG A 129 14.27 3.50 14.01
CA ARG A 129 13.35 3.59 15.15
C ARG A 129 13.73 2.73 16.36
N ARG A 130 14.93 2.13 16.40
CA ARG A 130 15.31 1.18 17.45
C ARG A 130 15.42 1.76 18.87
N ASN A 131 15.72 3.06 18.99
CA ASN A 131 15.92 3.74 20.27
C ASN A 131 14.69 4.55 20.74
N TYR A 132 13.57 4.47 20.02
CA TYR A 132 12.34 5.16 20.39
C TYR A 132 11.58 4.37 21.47
N MET A 133 10.77 5.06 22.27
CA MET A 133 10.03 4.49 23.39
C MET A 133 8.50 4.52 23.20
N ASP A 134 8.03 4.77 21.98
CA ASP A 134 6.59 4.74 21.65
C ASP A 134 6.11 3.38 21.13
N ASP A 135 4.79 3.23 20.98
CA ASP A 135 4.10 2.02 20.50
C ASP A 135 4.51 1.56 19.09
N ARG A 136 5.24 2.39 18.33
CA ARG A 136 5.75 2.11 16.98
C ARG A 136 7.27 2.14 16.92
N ALA A 137 7.95 1.90 18.04
CA ALA A 137 9.39 1.71 18.06
C ALA A 137 9.82 0.38 17.43
N ALA A 138 11.06 0.32 16.96
CA ALA A 138 11.73 -0.90 16.48
C ALA A 138 10.84 -1.75 15.55
N GLU A 139 10.57 -3.02 15.87
CA GLU A 139 9.82 -3.97 15.06
C GLU A 139 8.40 -3.49 14.67
N SER A 140 7.77 -2.68 15.53
CA SER A 140 6.41 -2.14 15.36
C SER A 140 6.33 -0.92 14.43
N SER A 141 7.48 -0.43 13.96
CA SER A 141 7.60 0.71 13.04
C SER A 141 7.30 0.39 11.58
N TYR A 142 7.05 -0.87 11.25
CA TYR A 142 6.76 -1.34 9.90
C TYR A 142 5.60 -2.32 9.90
N ILE A 143 4.65 -2.13 8.99
CA ILE A 143 3.54 -3.05 8.78
C ILE A 143 3.35 -3.36 7.30
N THR A 144 2.97 -4.61 7.02
CA THR A 144 2.45 -4.98 5.71
C THR A 144 0.93 -5.04 5.74
N GLY A 145 0.31 -4.82 4.59
CA GLY A 145 -1.13 -4.96 4.44
C GLY A 145 -1.52 -5.36 3.04
N ALA A 146 -2.81 -5.62 2.85
CA ALA A 146 -3.36 -5.77 1.51
C ALA A 146 -3.38 -4.40 0.79
N SER A 147 -3.09 -4.40 -0.51
CA SER A 147 -3.12 -3.20 -1.37
C SER A 147 -4.43 -2.42 -1.29
N THR A 148 -5.54 -3.13 -1.10
CA THR A 148 -6.88 -2.53 -0.90
C THR A 148 -7.02 -1.69 0.38
N ALA A 149 -6.12 -1.87 1.34
CA ALA A 149 -6.06 -1.13 2.59
C ALA A 149 -4.95 -0.06 2.59
N ASN A 150 -4.13 0.01 1.56
CA ASN A 150 -3.16 1.09 1.40
C ASN A 150 -3.84 2.34 0.89
N GLN A 151 -3.28 3.48 1.28
CA GLN A 151 -3.69 4.73 0.73
C GLN A 151 -3.09 4.87 -0.67
N ARG A 152 -3.94 4.94 -1.70
CA ARG A 152 -3.48 5.06 -3.08
C ARG A 152 -2.91 6.44 -3.38
N ILE A 153 -1.86 6.45 -4.19
CA ILE A 153 -1.23 7.66 -4.73
C ILE A 153 -2.12 8.28 -5.81
N GLU A 154 -2.76 7.46 -6.65
CA GLU A 154 -3.67 7.90 -7.71
C GLU A 154 -4.99 8.49 -7.19
N SER A 155 -5.42 9.60 -7.83
CA SER A 155 -6.68 10.33 -7.61
C SER A 155 -7.83 9.86 -8.48
#